data_AF-A0A7V9L1L0-F1
#
_entry.id   AF-A0A7V9L1L0-F1
#
_cell.length_a   1.000
_cell.length_b   1.000
_cell.length_c   1.000
_cell.angle_alpha   90.00
_cell.angle_beta   90.00
_cell.angle_gamma   90.00
#
_symmetry.space_group_name_H-M   'P 1'
#
loop_
_entity.id
_entity.type
_entity.pdbx_description
1 polymer ?
#
loop_
_entity_poly.entity_id
_entity_poly.type
_entity_poly.pdbx_seq_one_letter_code
_entity_poly.pdbx_strand_id
1 'polypeptide(L)'
;MNAVEHLTTRLPPEAVRRLAAMRVGRFDSPGLLGTIAARPRVLDNDQAIEHVIARWGDDLCGLLNALTRGELAALATALRVDVAAGARSWELRAKLWDAGAALERGGVDVGRGVQPAPVVLGGHLVVQAAPRGLFPPSEVYPRHVPAPADPRPPVDEPETVDDLLAAADAAIGVRLGARGRDKGAWGMRAQALLGVRETGDEPDWQGDVEIKTVPIALDPSGLWRVVEDPAIAMVGEGVIAKLQRTLWLARATISRRDGDEGAGDSDDATIVSWYLLDWDADIARLARRYLHDRPKGPAGTLARGKYLGKRFFAECGLLATLNGQL
;
A
#
# COMPACT_ATOMS: atom_id res chain seq x y z
N MET A 1 -5.75 -28.43 -7.23
CA MET A 1 -4.87 -28.17 -8.38
C MET A 1 -4.18 -26.84 -8.10
N ASN A 2 -2.85 -26.74 -8.22
CA ASN A 2 -2.17 -25.46 -8.02
C ASN A 2 -2.47 -24.52 -9.20
N ALA A 3 -2.98 -23.32 -8.94
CA ALA A 3 -3.37 -22.39 -10.00
C ALA A 3 -2.17 -21.90 -10.80
N VAL A 4 -1.05 -21.62 -10.12
CA VAL A 4 0.18 -21.13 -10.77
C VAL A 4 0.70 -22.15 -11.76
N GLU A 5 0.83 -23.41 -11.35
CA GLU A 5 1.21 -24.50 -12.25
C GLU A 5 0.30 -24.56 -13.48
N HIS A 6 -1.01 -24.55 -13.26
CA HIS A 6 -2.01 -24.63 -14.33
C HIS A 6 -1.94 -23.43 -15.31
N LEU A 7 -1.75 -22.23 -14.78
CA LEU A 7 -1.67 -21.00 -15.57
C LEU A 7 -0.35 -20.91 -16.32
N THR A 8 0.76 -21.28 -15.71
CA THR A 8 2.10 -21.23 -16.32
C THR A 8 2.17 -22.13 -17.56
N THR A 9 1.58 -23.32 -17.55
CA THR A 9 1.58 -24.21 -18.72
C THR A 9 0.71 -23.69 -19.89
N ARG A 10 -0.09 -22.65 -19.68
CA ARG A 10 -0.96 -22.02 -20.69
C ARG A 10 -0.46 -20.67 -21.17
N LEU A 11 0.62 -20.17 -20.58
CA LEU A 11 1.26 -18.96 -21.03
C LEU A 11 2.02 -19.22 -22.34
N PRO A 12 2.14 -18.21 -23.22
CA PRO A 12 3.03 -18.29 -24.36
C PRO A 12 4.49 -18.56 -23.94
N PRO A 13 5.25 -19.39 -24.67
CA PRO A 13 6.65 -19.73 -24.33
C PRO A 13 7.57 -18.53 -24.11
N GLU A 14 7.37 -17.44 -24.83
CA GLU A 14 8.10 -16.19 -24.68
C GLU A 14 7.81 -15.49 -23.33
N ALA A 15 6.56 -15.56 -22.86
CA ALA A 15 6.15 -15.01 -21.58
C ALA A 15 6.76 -15.79 -20.42
N VAL A 16 6.75 -17.12 -20.49
CA VAL A 16 7.37 -18.01 -19.49
C VAL A 16 8.87 -17.73 -19.37
N ARG A 17 9.58 -17.67 -20.51
CA ARG A 17 11.02 -17.36 -20.52
C ARG A 17 11.33 -15.97 -19.96
N ARG A 18 10.51 -14.96 -20.26
CA ARG A 18 10.63 -13.60 -19.69
C ARG A 18 10.44 -13.62 -18.18
N LEU A 19 9.43 -14.31 -17.67
CA LEU A 19 9.16 -14.44 -16.23
C LEU A 19 10.28 -15.18 -15.50
N ALA A 20 10.82 -16.25 -16.10
CA ALA A 20 11.95 -16.98 -15.53
C ALA A 20 13.20 -16.08 -15.39
N ALA A 21 13.47 -15.25 -16.39
CA ALA A 21 14.59 -14.31 -16.39
C ALA A 21 14.38 -13.05 -15.52
N MET A 22 13.16 -12.80 -15.03
CA MET A 22 12.85 -11.60 -14.25
C MET A 22 13.55 -11.62 -12.89
N ARG A 23 14.12 -10.47 -12.50
CA ARG A 23 14.60 -10.23 -11.13
C ARG A 23 13.45 -9.74 -10.26
N VAL A 24 13.27 -10.39 -9.10
CA VAL A 24 12.21 -10.10 -8.15
C VAL A 24 12.81 -9.95 -6.77
N GLY A 25 12.95 -8.70 -6.29
CA GLY A 25 13.62 -8.41 -5.01
C GLY A 25 13.02 -9.10 -3.77
N ARG A 26 11.75 -9.56 -3.85
CA ARG A 26 11.10 -10.36 -2.81
C ARG A 26 11.75 -11.74 -2.62
N PHE A 27 12.18 -12.38 -3.71
CA PHE A 27 12.74 -13.73 -3.71
C PHE A 27 14.27 -13.70 -3.84
N ASP A 28 14.82 -12.68 -4.50
CA ASP A 28 16.25 -12.56 -4.78
C ASP A 28 17.05 -11.85 -3.67
N SER A 29 16.52 -11.80 -2.44
CA SER A 29 17.24 -11.22 -1.29
C SER A 29 18.44 -12.10 -0.92
N PRO A 30 19.66 -11.53 -0.82
CA PRO A 30 20.92 -12.30 -0.71
C PRO A 30 21.09 -13.09 0.62
N GLY A 31 20.11 -13.05 1.53
CA GLY A 31 20.20 -13.68 2.85
C GLY A 31 19.43 -15.00 3.02
N LEU A 32 18.46 -15.33 2.15
CA LEU A 32 17.66 -16.57 2.27
C LEU A 32 17.95 -17.61 1.19
N LEU A 33 18.54 -17.19 0.07
CA LEU A 33 19.09 -18.07 -0.95
C LEU A 33 20.60 -17.88 -0.96
N GLY A 34 21.28 -18.52 0.01
CA GLY A 34 22.66 -18.90 -0.20
C GLY A 34 22.73 -19.58 -1.57
N THR A 35 23.53 -19.03 -2.48
CA THR A 35 23.69 -19.51 -3.86
C THR A 35 22.44 -19.46 -4.76
N ILE A 36 21.94 -18.27 -5.13
CA ILE A 36 21.61 -18.10 -6.56
C ILE A 36 22.94 -17.88 -7.26
N ALA A 37 23.59 -19.01 -7.56
CA ALA A 37 24.76 -19.09 -8.41
C ALA A 37 24.53 -18.35 -9.74
N ALA A 38 25.63 -17.95 -10.38
CA ALA A 38 25.75 -17.32 -11.69
C ALA A 38 24.56 -17.53 -12.65
N ARG A 39 24.13 -16.44 -13.33
CA ARG A 39 23.14 -16.41 -14.42
C ARG A 39 23.05 -17.76 -15.18
N PRO A 40 21.89 -18.42 -15.25
CA PRO A 40 21.78 -19.61 -16.07
C PRO A 40 21.76 -19.24 -17.55
N ARG A 41 22.50 -20.04 -18.33
CA ARG A 41 22.08 -20.66 -19.60
C ARG A 41 20.68 -20.27 -20.06
N VAL A 42 20.53 -19.95 -21.35
CA VAL A 42 19.21 -19.87 -22.02
C VAL A 42 18.41 -21.12 -21.63
N LEU A 43 17.40 -20.95 -20.77
CA LEU A 43 16.53 -22.04 -20.34
C LEU A 43 15.69 -22.48 -21.54
N ASP A 44 15.55 -23.78 -21.74
CA ASP A 44 14.49 -24.29 -22.59
C ASP A 44 13.11 -24.02 -21.95
N ASN A 45 12.04 -24.34 -22.67
CA ASN A 45 10.70 -23.99 -22.22
C ASN A 45 10.29 -24.74 -20.94
N ASP A 46 10.66 -26.01 -20.81
CA ASP A 46 10.26 -26.85 -19.68
C ASP A 46 11.02 -26.41 -18.42
N GLN A 47 12.32 -26.14 -18.55
CA GLN A 47 13.12 -25.54 -17.49
C GLN A 47 12.59 -24.16 -17.06
N ALA A 48 12.12 -23.35 -18.01
CA ALA A 48 11.53 -22.05 -17.69
C ALA A 48 10.20 -22.18 -16.95
N ILE A 49 9.37 -23.18 -17.30
CA ILE A 49 8.12 -23.50 -16.59
C ILE A 49 8.43 -23.90 -15.14
N GLU A 50 9.34 -24.87 -14.94
CA GLU A 50 9.75 -25.32 -13.61
C GLU A 50 10.28 -24.16 -12.75
N HIS A 51 11.10 -23.30 -13.35
CA HIS A 51 11.64 -22.13 -12.65
C HIS A 51 10.56 -21.12 -12.25
N VAL A 52 9.56 -20.89 -13.10
CA VAL A 52 8.43 -20.00 -12.78
C VAL A 52 7.57 -20.61 -11.67
N ILE A 53 7.27 -21.90 -11.73
CA ILE A 53 6.50 -22.61 -10.70
C ILE A 53 7.24 -22.59 -9.36
N ALA A 54 8.53 -22.93 -9.35
CA ALA A 54 9.32 -22.91 -8.12
C ALA A 54 9.38 -21.51 -7.48
N ARG A 55 9.35 -20.45 -8.30
CA ARG A 55 9.38 -19.07 -7.82
C ARG A 55 8.02 -18.57 -7.32
N TRP A 56 6.95 -18.89 -8.01
CA TRP A 56 5.63 -18.27 -7.79
C TRP A 56 4.56 -19.25 -7.33
N GLY A 57 4.88 -20.53 -7.10
CA GLY A 57 3.89 -21.60 -6.88
C GLY A 57 2.84 -21.28 -5.81
N ASP A 58 3.22 -20.53 -4.79
CA ASP A 58 2.34 -20.11 -3.69
C ASP A 58 1.94 -18.62 -3.76
N ASP A 59 2.22 -17.93 -4.87
CA ASP A 59 2.02 -16.49 -5.06
C ASP A 59 1.39 -16.18 -6.43
N LEU A 60 0.17 -16.70 -6.66
CA LEU A 60 -0.64 -16.39 -7.84
C LEU A 60 -0.79 -14.87 -8.04
N CYS A 61 -1.02 -14.12 -6.96
CA CYS A 61 -1.13 -12.67 -6.99
C CYS A 61 0.15 -12.02 -7.56
N GLY A 62 1.31 -12.48 -7.10
CA GLY A 62 2.62 -12.07 -7.60
C GLY A 62 2.82 -12.38 -9.08
N LEU A 63 2.50 -13.61 -9.52
CA LEU A 63 2.59 -14.03 -10.92
C LEU A 63 1.76 -13.12 -11.82
N LEU A 64 0.48 -12.91 -11.50
CA LEU A 64 -0.45 -12.09 -12.29
C LEU A 64 -0.01 -10.61 -12.35
N ASN A 65 0.61 -10.11 -11.29
CA ASN A 65 1.19 -8.77 -11.28
C ASN A 65 2.44 -8.64 -12.17
N ALA A 66 3.20 -9.71 -12.39
CA ALA A 66 4.39 -9.74 -13.23
C ALA A 66 4.09 -9.86 -14.75
N LEU A 67 2.85 -10.21 -15.10
CA LEU A 67 2.39 -10.28 -16.48
C LEU A 67 2.06 -8.88 -17.04
N THR A 68 2.40 -8.71 -18.30
CA THR A 68 2.00 -7.57 -19.13
C THR A 68 0.53 -7.71 -19.56
N ARG A 69 -0.06 -6.63 -20.07
CA ARG A 69 -1.46 -6.68 -20.57
C ARG A 69 -1.66 -7.73 -21.66
N GLY A 70 -0.73 -7.83 -22.61
CA GLY A 70 -0.81 -8.78 -23.72
C GLY A 70 -0.79 -10.23 -23.24
N GLU A 71 0.09 -10.55 -22.29
CA GLU A 71 0.19 -11.89 -21.72
C GLU A 71 -1.03 -12.25 -20.86
N LEU A 72 -1.56 -11.28 -20.09
CA LEU A 72 -2.82 -11.46 -19.36
C LEU A 72 -3.99 -11.75 -20.31
N ALA A 73 -4.09 -11.03 -21.44
CA ALA A 73 -5.15 -11.24 -22.42
C ALA A 73 -5.01 -12.61 -23.13
N ALA A 74 -3.78 -13.01 -23.47
CA ALA A 74 -3.49 -14.33 -24.04
C ALA A 74 -3.88 -15.45 -23.06
N LEU A 75 -3.53 -15.30 -21.78
CA LEU A 75 -3.88 -16.26 -20.73
C LEU A 75 -5.39 -16.34 -20.50
N ALA A 76 -6.08 -15.20 -20.45
CA ALA A 76 -7.55 -15.15 -20.34
C ALA A 76 -8.22 -15.88 -21.49
N THR A 77 -7.73 -15.67 -22.72
CA THR A 77 -8.19 -16.40 -23.92
C THR A 77 -7.96 -17.91 -23.79
N ALA A 78 -6.75 -18.32 -23.41
CA ALA A 78 -6.39 -19.73 -23.25
C ALA A 78 -7.25 -20.45 -22.18
N LEU A 79 -7.62 -19.73 -21.13
CA LEU A 79 -8.48 -20.22 -20.05
C LEU A 79 -9.98 -20.02 -20.31
N ARG A 80 -10.37 -19.38 -21.42
CA ARG A 80 -11.76 -19.00 -21.74
C ARG A 80 -12.42 -18.20 -20.62
N VAL A 81 -11.66 -17.31 -19.99
CA VAL A 81 -12.18 -16.37 -18.98
C VAL A 81 -12.91 -15.25 -19.70
N ASP A 82 -14.17 -15.04 -19.33
CA ASP A 82 -14.99 -13.97 -19.91
C ASP A 82 -14.48 -12.59 -19.46
N VAL A 83 -13.99 -11.82 -20.42
CA VAL A 83 -13.44 -10.48 -20.23
C VAL A 83 -13.90 -9.59 -21.38
N ALA A 84 -14.27 -8.35 -21.05
CA ALA A 84 -14.70 -7.39 -22.05
C ALA A 84 -13.58 -7.13 -23.08
N ALA A 85 -13.97 -6.92 -24.34
CA ALA A 85 -13.04 -6.50 -25.38
C ALA A 85 -12.37 -5.18 -24.98
N GLY A 86 -11.03 -5.15 -25.01
CA GLY A 86 -10.27 -3.97 -24.61
C GLY A 86 -10.06 -3.80 -23.10
N ALA A 87 -10.40 -4.81 -22.27
CA ALA A 87 -10.17 -4.80 -20.83
C ALA A 87 -8.77 -4.30 -20.45
N ARG A 88 -8.72 -3.49 -19.39
CA ARG A 88 -7.50 -2.95 -18.80
C ARG A 88 -6.76 -4.07 -18.04
N SER A 89 -5.45 -3.88 -17.81
CA SER A 89 -4.63 -4.88 -17.12
C SER A 89 -5.18 -5.30 -15.76
N TRP A 90 -5.79 -4.38 -15.02
CA TRP A 90 -6.32 -4.66 -13.70
C TRP A 90 -7.59 -5.53 -13.72
N GLU A 91 -8.46 -5.32 -14.72
CA GLU A 91 -9.65 -6.16 -14.93
C GLU A 91 -9.23 -7.58 -15.27
N LEU A 92 -8.26 -7.72 -16.17
CA LEU A 92 -7.70 -9.03 -16.54
C LEU A 92 -7.09 -9.74 -15.33
N ARG A 93 -6.32 -9.03 -14.50
CA ARG A 93 -5.73 -9.59 -13.28
C ARG A 93 -6.80 -10.07 -12.30
N ALA A 94 -7.82 -9.27 -12.03
CA ALA A 94 -8.91 -9.65 -11.13
C ALA A 94 -9.62 -10.92 -11.62
N LYS A 95 -10.01 -10.95 -12.90
CA LYS A 95 -10.69 -12.10 -13.50
C LYS A 95 -9.84 -13.37 -13.55
N LEU A 96 -8.54 -13.23 -13.85
CA LEU A 96 -7.61 -14.36 -13.83
C LEU A 96 -7.33 -14.86 -12.40
N TRP A 97 -7.32 -13.96 -11.42
CA TRP A 97 -7.22 -14.37 -10.02
C TRP A 97 -8.48 -15.15 -9.61
N ASP A 98 -9.68 -14.66 -9.93
CA ASP A 98 -10.93 -15.38 -9.63
C ASP A 98 -10.94 -16.78 -10.24
N ALA A 99 -10.50 -16.91 -11.50
CA ALA A 99 -10.39 -18.19 -12.20
C ALA A 99 -9.36 -19.12 -11.54
N GLY A 100 -8.18 -18.62 -11.19
CA GLY A 100 -7.16 -19.39 -10.48
C GLY A 100 -7.63 -19.84 -9.09
N ALA A 101 -8.24 -18.92 -8.34
CA ALA A 101 -8.79 -19.21 -7.02
C ALA A 101 -9.89 -20.29 -7.09
N ALA A 102 -10.76 -20.25 -8.10
CA ALA A 102 -11.77 -21.27 -8.34
C ALA A 102 -11.16 -22.65 -8.68
N LEU A 103 -10.06 -22.69 -9.44
CA LEU A 103 -9.32 -23.92 -9.74
C LEU A 103 -8.73 -24.56 -8.47
N GLU A 104 -8.19 -23.75 -7.57
CA GLU A 104 -7.64 -24.23 -6.29
C GLU A 104 -8.72 -24.78 -5.37
N ARG A 105 -9.86 -24.09 -5.29
CA ARG A 105 -10.99 -24.52 -4.47
C ARG A 105 -11.63 -25.82 -4.94
N GLY A 106 -11.51 -26.18 -6.22
CA GLY A 106 -12.07 -27.42 -6.75
C GLY A 106 -13.59 -27.55 -6.55
N GLY A 107 -14.31 -26.43 -6.52
CA GLY A 107 -15.76 -26.39 -6.27
C GLY A 107 -16.17 -26.29 -4.80
N VAL A 108 -15.23 -26.24 -3.86
CA VAL A 108 -15.51 -26.03 -2.43
C VAL A 108 -15.63 -24.53 -2.13
N ASP A 109 -16.59 -24.15 -1.29
CA ASP A 109 -16.62 -22.79 -0.75
C ASP A 109 -15.59 -22.64 0.37
N VAL A 110 -14.64 -21.72 0.19
CA VAL A 110 -13.50 -21.54 1.10
C VAL A 110 -13.53 -20.12 1.63
N GLY A 111 -13.55 -19.99 2.96
CA GLY A 111 -13.56 -18.69 3.62
C GLY A 111 -12.31 -17.86 3.31
N ARG A 112 -12.45 -16.53 3.36
CA ARG A 112 -11.38 -15.57 3.04
C ARG A 112 -10.14 -15.68 3.94
N GLY A 113 -10.28 -16.25 5.14
CA GLY A 113 -9.15 -16.53 6.02
C GLY A 113 -8.20 -17.62 5.50
N VAL A 114 -8.68 -18.49 4.61
CA VAL A 114 -7.89 -19.58 4.01
C VAL A 114 -7.44 -19.22 2.59
N GLN A 115 -8.29 -18.54 1.81
CA GLN A 115 -7.94 -18.01 0.49
C GLN A 115 -8.18 -16.50 0.46
N PRO A 116 -7.17 -15.67 0.78
CA PRO A 116 -7.30 -14.23 0.79
C PRO A 116 -7.67 -13.70 -0.60
N ALA A 117 -8.72 -12.88 -0.68
CA ALA A 117 -9.13 -12.23 -1.92
C ALA A 117 -8.39 -10.90 -2.09
N PRO A 118 -7.43 -10.78 -3.03
CA PRO A 118 -6.74 -9.53 -3.28
C PRO A 118 -7.71 -8.52 -3.87
N VAL A 119 -7.41 -7.25 -3.63
CA VAL A 119 -8.07 -6.12 -4.28
C VAL A 119 -7.19 -5.53 -5.37
N VAL A 120 -7.82 -4.84 -6.30
CA VAL A 120 -7.10 -4.00 -7.25
C VAL A 120 -6.78 -2.67 -6.57
N LEU A 121 -5.49 -2.34 -6.49
CA LEU A 121 -5.01 -1.03 -6.04
C LEU A 121 -3.93 -0.51 -6.97
N GLY A 122 -4.16 0.66 -7.56
CA GLY A 122 -3.21 1.25 -8.52
C GLY A 122 -2.96 0.34 -9.72
N GLY A 123 -3.96 -0.46 -10.09
CA GLY A 123 -3.91 -1.42 -11.19
C GLY A 123 -3.25 -2.76 -10.88
N HIS A 124 -2.82 -3.00 -9.64
CA HIS A 124 -2.19 -4.25 -9.21
C HIS A 124 -3.06 -5.02 -8.23
N LEU A 125 -2.94 -6.34 -8.19
CA LEU A 125 -3.53 -7.15 -7.14
C LEU A 125 -2.74 -6.97 -5.85
N VAL A 126 -3.43 -6.70 -4.76
CA VAL A 126 -2.85 -6.49 -3.44
C VAL A 126 -3.70 -7.22 -2.42
N VAL A 127 -3.06 -8.14 -1.68
CA VAL A 127 -3.67 -8.73 -0.48
C VAL A 127 -3.50 -7.73 0.66
N GLN A 128 -4.61 -7.29 1.25
CA GLN A 128 -4.59 -6.46 2.45
C GLN A 128 -4.52 -7.37 3.68
N ALA A 129 -3.62 -7.06 4.60
CA ALA A 129 -3.60 -7.73 5.90
C ALA A 129 -4.74 -7.20 6.77
N ALA A 130 -5.21 -8.02 7.71
CA ALA A 130 -6.10 -7.54 8.76
C ALA A 130 -5.45 -6.38 9.54
N PRO A 131 -6.24 -5.39 10.03
CA PRO A 131 -5.73 -4.34 10.88
C PRO A 131 -5.02 -4.89 12.13
N ARG A 132 -3.89 -4.29 12.47
CA ARG A 132 -3.08 -4.62 13.66
C ARG A 132 -3.10 -3.50 14.71
N GLY A 133 -3.57 -2.31 14.35
CA GLY A 133 -3.63 -1.13 15.19
C GLY A 133 -5.06 -0.68 15.50
N LEU A 134 -5.17 0.46 16.20
CA LEU A 134 -6.44 1.10 16.51
C LEU A 134 -6.87 2.03 15.36
N PHE A 135 -8.17 2.11 15.13
CA PHE A 135 -8.78 2.94 14.09
C PHE A 135 -10.21 3.31 14.52
N PRO A 136 -10.78 4.40 14.00
CA PRO A 136 -12.14 4.79 14.34
C PRO A 136 -13.14 3.83 13.70
N PRO A 137 -14.28 3.48 14.32
CA PRO A 137 -15.27 2.61 13.71
C PRO A 137 -15.86 3.21 12.42
N SER A 138 -16.42 2.36 11.56
CA SER A 138 -17.19 2.80 10.40
C SER A 138 -18.25 1.76 10.03
N GLU A 139 -19.43 2.23 9.68
CA GLU A 139 -20.53 1.39 9.19
C GLU A 139 -20.54 1.26 7.67
N VAL A 140 -19.76 2.10 6.97
CA VAL A 140 -19.77 2.21 5.50
C VAL A 140 -18.37 2.02 4.95
N TYR A 141 -18.24 1.07 4.03
CA TYR A 141 -16.99 0.74 3.37
C TYR A 141 -17.13 0.66 1.84
N PRO A 142 -16.11 1.10 1.07
CA PRO A 142 -14.96 1.90 1.50
C PRO A 142 -15.40 3.21 2.16
N ARG A 143 -14.58 3.75 3.09
CA ARG A 143 -14.93 5.00 3.78
C ARG A 143 -15.20 6.11 2.76
N HIS A 144 -16.25 6.89 2.96
CA HIS A 144 -16.49 8.05 2.11
C HIS A 144 -15.58 9.22 2.53
N VAL A 145 -15.39 10.19 1.63
CA VAL A 145 -14.81 11.48 2.02
C VAL A 145 -15.82 12.18 2.95
N PRO A 146 -15.46 12.49 4.21
CA PRO A 146 -16.41 13.08 5.14
C PRO A 146 -16.87 14.48 4.68
N ALA A 147 -18.07 14.86 5.11
CA ALA A 147 -18.54 16.23 4.97
C ALA A 147 -17.57 17.19 5.69
N PRO A 148 -17.38 18.43 5.19
CA PRO A 148 -16.56 19.43 5.87
C PRO A 148 -17.01 19.61 7.33
N ALA A 149 -16.05 19.56 8.25
CA ALA A 149 -16.25 19.84 9.66
C ALA A 149 -15.48 21.11 10.07
N ASP A 150 -16.01 21.81 11.08
CA ASP A 150 -15.30 22.94 11.67
C ASP A 150 -14.13 22.43 12.52
N PRO A 151 -12.94 23.06 12.43
CA PRO A 151 -11.81 22.69 13.26
C PRO A 151 -12.11 22.95 14.74
N ARG A 152 -11.84 21.95 15.59
CA ARG A 152 -11.97 22.05 17.04
C ARG A 152 -10.69 21.54 17.73
N PRO A 153 -9.54 22.20 17.51
CA PRO A 153 -8.30 21.78 18.16
C PRO A 153 -8.44 21.88 19.69
N PRO A 154 -7.88 20.94 20.45
CA PRO A 154 -7.74 21.07 21.90
C PRO A 154 -7.02 22.38 22.27
N VAL A 155 -7.42 22.98 23.40
CA VAL A 155 -6.76 24.19 23.94
C VAL A 155 -5.39 23.83 24.51
N ASP A 156 -5.34 22.70 25.21
CA ASP A 156 -4.14 22.14 25.81
C ASP A 156 -3.69 20.90 25.03
N GLU A 157 -2.40 20.58 25.12
CA GLU A 157 -1.85 19.37 24.52
C GLU A 157 -2.48 18.13 25.19
N PRO A 158 -2.91 17.10 24.43
CA PRO A 158 -3.55 15.92 25.00
C PRO A 158 -2.67 15.26 26.07
N GLU A 159 -3.28 14.89 27.21
CA GLU A 159 -2.54 14.29 28.35
C GLU A 159 -2.44 12.77 28.21
N THR A 160 -3.41 12.14 27.55
CA THR A 160 -3.46 10.68 27.35
C THR A 160 -3.57 10.30 25.87
N VAL A 161 -3.29 9.03 25.57
CA VAL A 161 -3.51 8.47 24.22
C VAL A 161 -4.98 8.55 23.84
N ASP A 162 -5.90 8.33 24.78
CA ASP A 162 -7.34 8.44 24.50
C ASP A 162 -7.74 9.88 24.15
N ASP A 163 -7.17 10.89 24.82
CA ASP A 163 -7.38 12.30 24.47
C ASP A 163 -6.81 12.64 23.08
N LEU A 164 -5.64 12.10 22.75
CA LEU A 164 -5.02 12.25 21.43
C LEU A 164 -5.90 11.62 20.33
N LEU A 165 -6.45 10.42 20.58
CA LEU A 165 -7.34 9.74 19.66
C LEU A 165 -8.69 10.45 19.54
N ALA A 166 -9.23 11.00 20.62
CA ALA A 166 -10.43 11.83 20.58
C ALA A 166 -10.22 13.11 19.75
N ALA A 167 -9.03 13.74 19.87
CA ALA A 167 -8.66 14.85 19.00
C ALA A 167 -8.52 14.42 17.53
N ALA A 168 -8.00 13.21 17.27
CA ALA A 168 -7.91 12.65 15.92
C ALA A 168 -9.28 12.34 15.32
N ASP A 169 -10.25 11.89 16.13
CA ASP A 169 -11.66 11.75 15.73
C ASP A 169 -12.27 13.10 15.37
N ALA A 170 -12.07 14.12 16.20
CA ALA A 170 -12.57 15.47 15.95
C ALA A 170 -11.96 16.12 14.69
N ALA A 171 -10.77 15.67 14.26
CA ALA A 171 -10.10 16.13 13.05
C ALA A 171 -10.69 15.53 11.75
N ILE A 172 -11.48 14.46 11.82
CA ILE A 172 -12.08 13.83 10.63
C ILE A 172 -13.03 14.83 9.95
N GLY A 173 -12.88 15.00 8.63
CA GLY A 173 -13.67 15.93 7.82
C GLY A 173 -13.20 17.38 7.86
N VAL A 174 -12.29 17.74 8.77
CA VAL A 174 -11.71 19.09 8.82
C VAL A 174 -10.89 19.35 7.56
N ARG A 175 -11.02 20.55 6.99
CA ARG A 175 -10.25 20.99 5.82
C ARG A 175 -8.92 21.58 6.25
N LEU A 176 -7.84 21.08 5.66
CA LEU A 176 -6.48 21.54 5.94
C LEU A 176 -6.12 22.80 5.16
N GLY A 177 -6.92 23.20 4.16
CA GLY A 177 -6.65 24.34 3.29
C GLY A 177 -5.59 24.06 2.23
N ALA A 178 -5.38 25.02 1.34
CA ALA A 178 -4.41 24.89 0.25
C ALA A 178 -2.98 24.69 0.76
N ARG A 179 -2.25 23.74 0.17
CA ARG A 179 -0.87 23.44 0.57
C ARG A 179 0.09 24.60 0.26
N GLY A 180 -0.11 25.29 -0.86
CA GLY A 180 0.88 26.22 -1.39
C GLY A 180 2.19 25.52 -1.75
N ARG A 181 3.29 26.29 -1.75
CA ARG A 181 4.64 25.79 -2.11
C ARG A 181 5.29 24.94 -1.02
N ASP A 182 4.75 24.97 0.19
CA ASP A 182 5.31 24.25 1.33
C ASP A 182 4.79 22.81 1.39
N LYS A 183 5.67 21.86 1.08
CA LYS A 183 5.34 20.43 1.08
C LYS A 183 4.96 19.90 2.48
N GLY A 184 5.38 20.57 3.55
CA GLY A 184 5.10 20.20 4.95
C GLY A 184 3.81 20.82 5.52
N ALA A 185 3.17 21.76 4.82
CA ALA A 185 2.07 22.55 5.36
C ALA A 185 0.90 21.71 5.88
N TRP A 186 0.52 20.65 5.16
CA TRP A 186 -0.57 19.76 5.61
C TRP A 186 -0.20 18.94 6.84
N GLY A 187 1.07 18.54 6.99
CA GLY A 187 1.53 17.83 8.18
C GLY A 187 1.43 18.73 9.42
N MET A 188 1.98 19.95 9.33
CA MET A 188 1.93 20.91 10.43
C MET A 188 0.48 21.28 10.82
N ARG A 189 -0.39 21.52 9.84
CA ARG A 189 -1.81 21.82 10.12
C ARG A 189 -2.53 20.64 10.73
N ALA A 190 -2.24 19.42 10.29
CA ALA A 190 -2.85 18.22 10.87
C ALA A 190 -2.40 17.99 12.32
N GLN A 191 -1.12 18.22 12.64
CA GLN A 191 -0.63 18.19 14.03
C GLN A 191 -1.29 19.27 14.89
N ALA A 192 -1.46 20.49 14.37
CA ALA A 192 -2.14 21.57 15.07
C ALA A 192 -3.61 21.25 15.40
N LEU A 193 -4.30 20.46 14.57
CA LEU A 193 -5.66 19.98 14.88
C LEU A 193 -5.70 19.05 16.10
N LEU A 194 -4.58 18.40 16.42
CA LEU A 194 -4.46 17.50 17.56
C LEU A 194 -3.99 18.20 18.84
N GLY A 195 -3.69 19.50 18.78
CA GLY A 195 -3.14 20.25 19.92
C GLY A 195 -1.68 19.92 20.24
N VAL A 196 -0.99 19.19 19.36
CA VAL A 196 0.39 18.74 19.56
C VAL A 196 1.38 19.83 19.22
N ARG A 197 2.38 20.02 20.08
CA ARG A 197 3.42 21.04 19.91
C ARG A 197 4.63 20.40 19.22
N GLU A 198 5.26 21.12 18.31
CA GLU A 198 6.43 20.60 17.58
C GLU A 198 7.65 20.50 18.50
N THR A 199 8.17 19.29 18.72
CA THR A 199 9.33 19.01 19.57
C THR A 199 10.45 18.29 18.82
N GLY A 200 11.26 19.02 18.05
CA GLY A 200 12.59 18.58 17.59
C GLY A 200 12.71 17.17 17.00
N ASP A 201 13.69 16.39 17.50
CA ASP A 201 14.08 15.07 16.96
C ASP A 201 13.32 13.87 17.57
N GLU A 202 12.52 14.11 18.61
CA GLU A 202 11.73 13.09 19.32
C GLU A 202 10.39 12.83 18.60
N PRO A 203 9.70 11.70 18.89
CA PRO A 203 8.33 11.52 18.44
C PRO A 203 7.45 12.70 18.86
N ASP A 204 6.57 13.12 17.95
CA ASP A 204 5.86 14.41 18.06
C ASP A 204 5.11 14.60 19.40
N TRP A 205 4.27 13.66 19.81
CA TRP A 205 3.48 13.81 21.04
C TRP A 205 4.18 13.17 22.23
N GLN A 206 4.59 14.01 23.17
CA GLN A 206 5.27 13.65 24.43
C GLN A 206 6.50 12.74 24.27
N GLY A 207 7.14 12.72 23.10
CA GLY A 207 8.24 11.80 22.80
C GLY A 207 7.83 10.33 22.64
N ASP A 208 6.53 10.02 22.58
CA ASP A 208 6.00 8.65 22.49
C ASP A 208 5.33 8.34 21.15
N VAL A 209 4.49 9.25 20.62
CA VAL A 209 3.71 9.00 19.39
C VAL A 209 4.18 9.92 18.27
N GLU A 210 4.66 9.34 17.18
CA GLU A 210 4.91 10.09 15.94
C GLU A 210 3.60 10.33 15.19
N ILE A 211 3.39 11.54 14.70
CA ILE A 211 2.18 11.92 13.97
C ILE A 211 2.55 12.17 12.50
N LYS A 212 1.98 11.35 11.62
CA LYS A 212 2.22 11.47 10.17
C LYS A 212 0.93 11.49 9.41
N THR A 213 0.88 12.32 8.37
CA THR A 213 -0.18 12.19 7.35
C THR A 213 0.22 11.14 6.31
N VAL A 214 -0.72 10.30 5.91
CA VAL A 214 -0.58 9.37 4.78
C VAL A 214 -1.56 9.78 3.69
N PRO A 215 -1.08 10.12 2.48
CA PRO A 215 -1.94 10.63 1.43
C PRO A 215 -2.63 9.49 0.70
N ILE A 216 -3.94 9.59 0.58
CA ILE A 216 -4.80 8.59 -0.04
C ILE A 216 -5.64 9.18 -1.17
N ALA A 217 -6.02 8.33 -2.11
CA ALA A 217 -7.00 8.63 -3.15
C ALA A 217 -7.82 7.38 -3.47
N LEU A 218 -9.03 7.59 -3.97
CA LEU A 218 -9.80 6.52 -4.59
C LEU A 218 -9.16 6.16 -5.92
N ASP A 219 -8.99 4.87 -6.16
CA ASP A 219 -8.60 4.38 -7.48
C ASP A 219 -9.85 4.14 -8.36
N PRO A 220 -9.68 3.78 -9.65
CA PRO A 220 -10.82 3.55 -10.54
C PRO A 220 -11.78 2.44 -10.11
N SER A 221 -11.37 1.55 -9.20
CA SER A 221 -12.25 0.52 -8.61
C SER A 221 -13.07 1.03 -7.43
N GLY A 222 -12.87 2.28 -7.02
CA GLY A 222 -13.54 2.89 -5.87
C GLY A 222 -12.89 2.55 -4.54
N LEU A 223 -11.68 2.00 -4.52
CA LEU A 223 -10.94 1.65 -3.31
C LEU A 223 -9.87 2.69 -2.98
N TRP A 224 -9.63 2.91 -1.69
CA TRP A 224 -8.54 3.76 -1.21
C TRP A 224 -7.19 3.11 -1.44
N ARG A 225 -6.28 3.88 -2.03
CA ARG A 225 -4.84 3.58 -2.14
C ARG A 225 -4.01 4.71 -1.56
N VAL A 226 -2.79 4.38 -1.13
CA VAL A 226 -1.76 5.39 -0.83
C VAL A 226 -1.18 5.93 -2.13
N VAL A 227 -1.09 7.26 -2.29
CA VAL A 227 -0.66 7.89 -3.54
C VAL A 227 0.81 8.28 -3.58
N GLU A 228 1.43 8.49 -2.43
CA GLU A 228 2.86 8.80 -2.31
C GLU A 228 3.47 8.12 -1.09
N ASP A 229 4.77 7.85 -1.11
CA ASP A 229 5.47 7.27 0.03
C ASP A 229 5.66 8.35 1.10
N PRO A 230 5.13 8.20 2.33
CA PRO A 230 5.31 9.19 3.37
C PRO A 230 6.78 9.30 3.78
N ALA A 231 7.23 10.54 3.97
CA ALA A 231 8.55 10.83 4.54
C ALA A 231 8.52 10.60 6.05
N ILE A 232 9.50 9.87 6.57
CA ILE A 232 9.60 9.55 8.00
C ILE A 232 10.61 10.48 8.68
N ALA A 233 11.84 10.50 8.18
CA ALA A 233 12.98 11.15 8.83
C ALA A 233 14.06 11.49 7.79
N MET A 234 15.07 12.29 8.14
CA MET A 234 16.30 12.39 7.34
C MET A 234 17.17 11.13 7.52
N VAL A 235 18.05 10.85 6.56
CA VAL A 235 19.10 9.84 6.78
C VAL A 235 20.02 10.31 7.91
N GLY A 236 20.23 9.45 8.90
CA GLY A 236 21.02 9.75 10.10
C GLY A 236 20.17 10.00 11.35
N GLU A 237 18.87 10.29 11.19
CA GLU A 237 17.92 10.42 12.29
C GLU A 237 17.40 9.05 12.76
N GLY A 238 16.88 9.01 14.00
CA GLY A 238 16.33 7.83 14.66
C GLY A 238 15.01 7.31 14.05
N VAL A 239 15.02 6.91 12.78
CA VAL A 239 13.83 6.47 12.03
C VAL A 239 13.06 5.33 12.70
N ILE A 240 13.78 4.43 13.38
CA ILE A 240 13.18 3.30 14.08
C ILE A 240 12.42 3.79 15.31
N ALA A 241 13.00 4.73 16.08
CA ALA A 241 12.35 5.28 17.26
C ALA A 241 11.05 6.01 16.88
N LYS A 242 11.08 6.85 15.84
CA LYS A 242 9.89 7.54 15.30
C LYS A 242 8.79 6.59 14.84
N LEU A 243 9.14 5.39 14.40
CA LEU A 243 8.13 4.45 13.92
C LEU A 243 7.58 3.53 15.01
N GLN A 244 8.19 3.44 16.21
CA GLN A 244 7.78 2.50 17.27
C GLN A 244 6.29 2.59 17.61
N ARG A 245 5.75 3.81 17.62
CA ARG A 245 4.33 4.10 17.76
C ARG A 245 4.01 5.28 16.86
N THR A 246 3.12 5.08 15.89
CA THR A 246 2.79 6.11 14.91
C THR A 246 1.28 6.25 14.74
N LEU A 247 0.79 7.48 14.90
CA LEU A 247 -0.56 7.88 14.50
C LEU A 247 -0.56 8.34 13.04
N TRP A 248 -1.10 7.51 12.17
CA TRP A 248 -1.27 7.81 10.75
C TRP A 248 -2.61 8.51 10.49
N LEU A 249 -2.56 9.77 10.07
CA LEU A 249 -3.73 10.52 9.63
C LEU A 249 -3.94 10.33 8.12
N ALA A 250 -4.96 9.58 7.74
CA ALA A 250 -5.28 9.28 6.36
C ALA A 250 -5.89 10.51 5.68
N ARG A 251 -5.13 11.14 4.78
CA ARG A 251 -5.43 12.44 4.18
C ARG A 251 -5.82 12.29 2.72
N ALA A 252 -7.03 12.70 2.36
CA ALA A 252 -7.44 12.80 0.96
C ALA A 252 -7.22 14.22 0.44
N THR A 253 -6.65 14.34 -0.77
CA THR A 253 -6.63 15.61 -1.50
C THR A 253 -7.99 15.83 -2.15
N ILE A 254 -8.53 17.04 -2.04
CA ILE A 254 -9.79 17.46 -2.64
C ILE A 254 -9.40 18.39 -3.79
N SER A 255 -9.30 17.84 -5.01
CA SER A 255 -9.04 18.67 -6.17
C SER A 255 -10.29 19.50 -6.50
N ARG A 256 -10.09 20.74 -6.97
CA ARG A 256 -11.17 21.56 -7.54
C ARG A 256 -11.43 21.26 -9.03
N ARG A 257 -10.63 20.38 -9.63
CA ARG A 257 -10.74 19.95 -11.03
C ARG A 257 -10.76 18.43 -11.06
N ASP A 258 -11.82 17.89 -11.64
CA ASP A 258 -11.97 16.45 -11.84
C ASP A 258 -10.80 15.90 -12.68
N GLY A 259 -10.11 14.88 -12.17
CA GLY A 259 -9.20 14.04 -12.97
C GLY A 259 -7.70 14.26 -12.85
N ASP A 260 -7.20 15.15 -11.97
CA ASP A 260 -5.76 15.24 -11.67
C ASP A 260 -5.42 14.37 -10.45
N GLU A 261 -4.51 13.40 -10.62
CA GLU A 261 -4.04 12.51 -9.53
C GLU A 261 -2.91 13.14 -8.70
N GLY A 262 -2.46 14.35 -9.06
CA GLY A 262 -1.46 15.11 -8.33
C GLY A 262 -2.05 16.22 -7.46
N ALA A 263 -1.53 16.37 -6.25
CA ALA A 263 -1.81 17.54 -5.41
C ALA A 263 -1.10 18.78 -6.00
N GLY A 264 -1.87 19.69 -6.60
CA GLY A 264 -1.44 21.02 -6.97
C GLY A 264 -1.31 21.95 -5.76
N ASP A 265 -0.56 23.05 -5.92
CA ASP A 265 -0.34 24.02 -4.85
C ASP A 265 -1.66 24.70 -4.36
N SER A 266 -2.71 24.65 -5.16
CA SER A 266 -4.04 25.20 -4.84
C SER A 266 -5.02 24.18 -4.25
N ASP A 267 -4.67 22.89 -4.22
CA ASP A 267 -5.60 21.86 -3.80
C ASP A 267 -5.79 21.87 -2.29
N ASP A 268 -7.02 21.61 -1.87
CA ASP A 268 -7.38 21.43 -0.47
C ASP A 268 -7.19 19.97 -0.06
N ALA A 269 -7.22 19.69 1.24
CA ALA A 269 -7.15 18.34 1.76
C ALA A 269 -8.01 18.18 3.00
N THR A 270 -8.36 16.93 3.31
CA THR A 270 -9.12 16.59 4.51
C THR A 270 -8.64 15.30 5.13
N ILE A 271 -8.85 15.14 6.43
CA ILE A 271 -8.61 13.88 7.13
C ILE A 271 -9.84 12.99 6.97
N VAL A 272 -9.63 11.77 6.49
CA VAL A 272 -10.69 10.76 6.25
C VAL A 272 -10.79 9.79 7.42
N SER A 273 -9.67 9.46 8.04
CA SER A 273 -9.57 8.50 9.16
C SER A 273 -8.21 8.67 9.83
N TRP A 274 -8.02 8.02 10.97
CA TRP A 274 -6.72 7.81 11.60
C TRP A 274 -6.43 6.31 11.81
N TYR A 275 -5.16 5.95 12.02
CA TYR A 275 -4.70 4.61 12.34
C TYR A 275 -3.50 4.68 13.28
N LEU A 276 -3.69 4.31 14.55
CA LEU A 276 -2.60 4.21 15.52
C LEU A 276 -1.98 2.82 15.44
N LEU A 277 -0.70 2.76 15.10
CA LEU A 277 0.04 1.52 14.92
C LEU A 277 1.22 1.45 15.88
N ASP A 278 1.18 0.45 16.76
CA ASP A 278 2.30 0.06 17.61
C ASP A 278 3.16 -1.00 16.93
N TRP A 279 4.47 -0.90 17.09
CA TRP A 279 5.40 -1.88 16.55
C TRP A 279 5.44 -3.14 17.40
N ASP A 280 4.99 -4.24 16.81
CA ASP A 280 5.41 -5.58 17.16
C ASP A 280 6.61 -6.02 16.28
N ALA A 281 7.08 -7.25 16.49
CA ALA A 281 8.19 -7.82 15.71
C ALA A 281 7.87 -7.91 14.20
N ASP A 282 6.61 -8.11 13.84
CA ASP A 282 6.17 -8.21 12.44
C ASP A 282 6.13 -6.85 11.77
N ILE A 283 5.54 -5.83 12.41
CA ILE A 283 5.51 -4.46 11.90
C ILE A 283 6.94 -3.93 11.76
N ALA A 284 7.82 -4.19 12.73
CA ALA A 284 9.23 -3.82 12.62
C ALA A 284 9.91 -4.49 11.40
N ARG A 285 9.61 -5.76 11.14
CA ARG A 285 10.11 -6.48 9.95
C ARG A 285 9.54 -5.88 8.66
N LEU A 286 8.25 -5.57 8.62
CA LEU A 286 7.60 -4.92 7.48
C LEU A 286 8.18 -3.54 7.20
N ALA A 287 8.36 -2.73 8.24
CA ALA A 287 8.94 -1.41 8.12
C ALA A 287 10.36 -1.49 7.56
N ARG A 288 11.23 -2.35 8.10
CA ARG A 288 12.58 -2.55 7.55
C ARG A 288 12.59 -2.99 6.08
N ARG A 289 11.61 -3.81 5.67
CA ARG A 289 11.46 -4.27 4.29
C ARG A 289 11.05 -3.15 3.34
N TYR A 290 10.22 -2.20 3.79
CA TYR A 290 9.62 -1.16 2.96
C TYR A 290 10.24 0.24 3.13
N LEU A 291 11.12 0.39 4.12
CA LEU A 291 11.89 1.61 4.34
C LEU A 291 12.97 1.75 3.29
N HIS A 292 13.05 2.92 2.66
CA HIS A 292 14.02 3.19 1.60
C HIS A 292 14.40 4.66 1.53
N ASP A 293 15.49 4.95 0.82
CA ASP A 293 16.11 6.28 0.82
C ASP A 293 15.85 6.98 -0.51
N ARG A 294 15.29 8.19 -0.47
CA ARG A 294 15.12 9.04 -1.65
C ARG A 294 15.77 10.41 -1.47
N PRO A 295 16.20 11.08 -2.56
CA PRO A 295 16.59 12.48 -2.50
C PRO A 295 15.46 13.33 -1.90
N LYS A 296 15.80 14.25 -0.98
CA LYS A 296 14.85 15.18 -0.36
C LYS A 296 15.35 16.61 -0.52
N GLY A 297 14.57 17.44 -1.23
CA GLY A 297 14.90 18.83 -1.51
C GLY A 297 14.92 19.15 -3.01
N PRO A 298 15.50 20.30 -3.42
CA PRO A 298 15.58 20.70 -4.82
C PRO A 298 16.49 19.78 -5.65
N ALA A 299 16.38 19.87 -6.98
CA ALA A 299 17.23 19.11 -7.90
C ALA A 299 18.71 19.33 -7.59
N GLY A 300 19.48 18.24 -7.51
CA GLY A 300 20.92 18.28 -7.17
C GLY A 300 21.23 18.22 -5.66
N THR A 301 20.24 18.17 -4.78
CA THR A 301 20.47 17.96 -3.35
C THR A 301 21.13 16.61 -3.06
N LEU A 302 22.11 16.59 -2.15
CA LEU A 302 22.68 15.37 -1.59
C LEU A 302 21.88 14.87 -0.38
N ALA A 303 20.97 15.68 0.16
CA ALA A 303 20.17 15.30 1.30
C ALA A 303 19.22 14.17 0.93
N ARG A 304 19.16 13.14 1.79
CA ARG A 304 18.31 11.98 1.61
C ARG A 304 17.33 11.87 2.77
N GLY A 305 16.08 11.57 2.44
CA GLY A 305 15.05 11.21 3.42
C GLY A 305 14.83 9.70 3.44
N LYS A 306 14.37 9.20 4.59
CA LYS A 306 13.80 7.87 4.77
C LYS A 306 12.30 7.92 4.46
N TYR A 307 11.84 7.01 3.62
CA TYR A 307 10.46 6.92 3.15
C TYR A 307 9.92 5.52 3.35
N LEU A 308 8.63 5.42 3.65
CA LEU A 308 7.95 4.14 3.82
C LEU A 308 7.15 3.80 2.56
N GLY A 309 7.44 2.65 1.96
CA GLY A 309 6.80 2.20 0.73
C GLY A 309 5.29 2.05 0.87
N LYS A 310 4.50 2.47 -0.13
CA LYS A 310 3.02 2.35 -0.16
C LYS A 310 2.47 0.97 0.24
N ARG A 311 3.19 -0.10 -0.13
CA ARG A 311 2.81 -1.49 0.19
C ARG A 311 2.82 -1.79 1.69
N PHE A 312 3.63 -1.07 2.47
CA PHE A 312 3.59 -1.17 3.93
C PHE A 312 2.17 -0.98 4.46
N PHE A 313 1.43 0.00 3.94
CA PHE A 313 0.08 0.34 4.41
C PHE A 313 -0.98 -0.70 4.05
N ALA A 314 -0.73 -1.55 3.05
CA ALA A 314 -1.55 -2.72 2.79
C ALA A 314 -1.21 -3.87 3.74
N GLU A 315 0.08 -4.10 4.03
CA GLU A 315 0.55 -5.21 4.86
C GLU A 315 0.46 -4.94 6.37
N CYS A 316 0.43 -3.67 6.81
CA CYS A 316 0.19 -3.32 8.21
C CYS A 316 -1.30 -3.15 8.53
N GLY A 317 -2.18 -3.28 7.54
CA GLY A 317 -3.63 -3.26 7.70
C GLY A 317 -4.30 -1.88 7.66
N LEU A 318 -3.56 -0.77 7.49
CA LEU A 318 -4.16 0.57 7.35
C LEU A 318 -5.20 0.60 6.22
N LEU A 319 -4.86 0.10 5.03
CA LEU A 319 -5.81 0.12 3.90
C LEU A 319 -7.04 -0.77 4.13
N ALA A 320 -6.94 -1.83 4.93
CA ALA A 320 -8.10 -2.64 5.31
C ALA A 320 -9.10 -1.83 6.14
N THR A 321 -8.61 -0.97 7.06
CA THR A 321 -9.46 -0.07 7.87
C THR A 321 -10.17 1.01 7.05
N LEU A 322 -9.67 1.33 5.85
CA LEU A 322 -10.28 2.29 4.94
C LEU A 322 -11.25 1.61 3.97
N ASN A 323 -10.97 0.38 3.56
CA ASN A 323 -11.69 -0.32 2.50
C ASN A 323 -12.70 -1.37 3.00
N GLY A 324 -12.72 -1.71 4.30
CA GLY A 324 -13.64 -2.69 4.87
C GLY A 324 -13.21 -4.14 4.64
N GLN A 325 -11.91 -4.38 4.57
CA GLN A 325 -11.34 -5.73 4.47
C GLN A 325 -10.93 -6.25 5.84
N LEU A 326 -11.90 -6.30 6.77
CA LEU A 326 -11.71 -6.72 8.15
C LEU A 326 -11.87 -8.24 8.31
#